data_AF-A0A954EG57-F1
#
_entry.id   AF-A0A954EG57-F1
#
_cell.length_a   1.000
_cell.length_b   1.000
_cell.length_c   1.000
_cell.angle_alpha   90.00
_cell.angle_beta   90.00
_cell.angle_gamma   90.00
#
_symmetry.space_group_name_H-M   'P 1'
#
loop_
_entity.id
_entity.type
_entity.pdbx_description
1 polymer ?
#
loop_
_entity_poly.entity_id
_entity_poly.type
_entity_poly.pdbx_seq_one_letter_code
_entity_poly.pdbx_strand_id
1 'polypeptide(L)'
;THIPFLVVAPGVTTAESRCDQPVDLTTVYPTLLELCDLPADPECEGISLVPLLKNPNAEWSQPALMTWLQGNHAVRSKNWRFIQYRDGTEELYDCRQDPHEETNLASDPANQQILKELRQYLPEKNMAQVTDMKKPKE
;
A
#
# COMPACT_ATOMS: atom_id res chain seq x y z
N THR A 1 -6.80 -4.71 -7.44
CA THR A 1 -5.39 -5.14 -7.39
C THR A 1 -5.17 -5.92 -6.11
N HIS A 2 -4.94 -7.22 -6.19
CA HIS A 2 -4.66 -8.08 -5.04
C HIS A 2 -3.80 -9.23 -5.53
N ILE A 3 -2.69 -9.50 -4.85
CA ILE A 3 -1.73 -10.53 -5.24
C ILE A 3 -1.48 -11.47 -4.06
N PRO A 4 -1.17 -12.75 -4.31
CA PRO A 4 -0.62 -13.60 -3.27
C PRO A 4 0.72 -13.05 -2.80
N PHE A 5 0.92 -12.99 -1.48
CA PHE A 5 2.19 -12.63 -0.86
C PHE A 5 2.45 -13.57 0.31
N LEU A 6 3.56 -14.29 0.25
CA LEU A 6 3.98 -15.28 1.25
C LEU A 6 5.44 -15.03 1.59
N VAL A 7 5.75 -15.01 2.88
CA VAL A 7 7.11 -14.84 3.39
C VAL A 7 7.41 -15.96 4.37
N VAL A 8 8.58 -16.58 4.23
CA VAL A 8 9.14 -17.53 5.20
C VAL A 8 10.50 -17.00 5.60
N ALA A 9 10.61 -16.53 6.84
CA ALA A 9 11.85 -16.04 7.43
C ALA A 9 12.18 -16.89 8.67
N PRO A 10 13.18 -17.79 8.61
CA PRO A 10 13.52 -18.68 9.71
C PRO A 10 13.81 -17.92 11.01
N GLY A 11 13.22 -18.37 12.12
CA GLY A 11 13.36 -17.71 13.42
C GLY A 11 12.60 -16.38 13.57
N VAL A 12 11.90 -15.92 12.54
CA VAL A 12 11.12 -14.68 12.54
C VAL A 12 9.63 -14.97 12.33
N THR A 13 9.28 -15.66 11.24
CA THR A 13 7.88 -15.98 10.92
C THR A 13 7.40 -17.22 11.66
N THR A 14 6.14 -17.20 12.10
CA THR A 14 5.45 -18.40 12.61
C THR A 14 4.74 -19.12 11.46
N ALA A 15 4.90 -20.44 11.37
CA ALA A 15 4.24 -21.25 10.35
C ALA A 15 2.71 -21.12 10.42
N GLU A 16 2.05 -21.18 9.26
CA GLU A 16 0.58 -21.10 9.12
C GLU A 16 -0.06 -19.80 9.66
N SER A 17 0.75 -18.78 9.96
CA SER A 17 0.24 -17.48 10.35
C SER A 17 -0.35 -16.72 9.16
N ARG A 18 -1.37 -15.90 9.43
CA ARG A 18 -2.06 -15.06 8.45
C ARG A 18 -2.11 -13.62 8.96
N CYS A 19 -1.72 -12.68 8.10
CA CYS A 19 -1.81 -11.25 8.35
C CYS A 19 -2.87 -10.65 7.42
N ASP A 20 -3.81 -9.88 7.99
CA ASP A 20 -4.86 -9.18 7.26
C ASP A 20 -4.56 -7.69 7.07
N GLN A 21 -3.37 -7.24 7.47
CA GLN A 21 -2.96 -5.85 7.25
C GLN A 21 -2.62 -5.62 5.77
N PRO A 22 -3.08 -4.51 5.17
CA PRO A 22 -2.72 -4.17 3.80
C PRO A 22 -1.24 -3.79 3.73
N VAL A 23 -0.55 -4.36 2.76
CA VAL A 23 0.83 -4.03 2.41
C VAL A 23 0.96 -3.94 0.90
N ASP A 24 1.93 -3.16 0.42
CA ASP A 24 2.30 -3.13 -0.99
C ASP A 24 3.75 -3.60 -1.19
N LEU A 25 4.17 -3.68 -2.45
CA LEU A 25 5.47 -4.25 -2.82
C LEU A 25 6.66 -3.34 -2.47
N THR A 26 6.45 -2.06 -2.14
CA THR A 26 7.55 -1.18 -1.70
C THR A 26 8.15 -1.64 -0.37
N THR A 27 7.37 -2.39 0.42
CA THR A 27 7.79 -2.93 1.72
C THR A 27 8.82 -4.07 1.60
N VAL A 28 8.95 -4.72 0.44
CA VAL A 28 9.80 -5.90 0.25
C VAL A 28 11.27 -5.57 0.46
N TYR A 29 11.77 -4.53 -0.19
CA TYR A 29 13.18 -4.14 -0.10
C TYR A 29 13.64 -3.78 1.34
N PRO A 30 12.98 -2.85 2.07
CA PRO A 30 13.39 -2.52 3.43
C PRO A 30 13.21 -3.71 4.41
N THR A 31 12.24 -4.60 4.16
CA THR A 31 12.11 -5.84 4.94
C THR A 31 13.32 -6.75 4.75
N LEU A 32 13.82 -6.90 3.52
CA LEU A 32 15.02 -7.70 3.25
C LEU A 32 16.26 -7.09 3.88
N LEU A 33 16.42 -5.76 3.84
CA LEU A 33 17.52 -5.08 4.52
C LEU A 33 17.52 -5.39 6.02
N GLU A 34 16.38 -5.25 6.70
CA GLU A 34 16.28 -5.54 8.14
C GLU A 34 16.51 -7.02 8.47
N LEU A 35 15.95 -7.94 7.68
CA LEU A 35 16.16 -9.38 7.88
C LEU A 35 17.61 -9.82 7.68
N CYS A 36 18.36 -9.11 6.85
CA CYS A 36 19.78 -9.38 6.58
C CYS A 36 20.75 -8.57 7.45
N ASP A 37 20.24 -7.79 8.43
CA ASP A 37 21.04 -6.88 9.26
C ASP A 37 21.90 -5.90 8.43
N LEU A 38 21.32 -5.41 7.33
CA LEU A 38 21.92 -4.41 6.46
C LEU A 38 21.46 -2.99 6.85
N PRO A 39 22.26 -1.95 6.57
CA PRO A 39 21.85 -0.57 6.79
C PRO A 39 20.57 -0.24 6.03
N ALA A 40 19.69 0.54 6.67
CA ALA A 40 18.51 1.08 6.01
C ALA A 40 18.90 2.02 4.87
N ASP A 41 18.14 1.98 3.79
CA ASP A 41 18.27 2.91 2.67
C ASP A 41 17.36 4.12 2.89
N PRO A 42 17.91 5.34 3.13
CA PRO A 42 17.11 6.53 3.37
C PRO A 42 16.35 7.02 2.13
N GLU A 43 16.68 6.53 0.92
CA GLU A 43 15.93 6.83 -0.29
C GLU A 43 14.71 5.90 -0.47
N CYS A 44 14.64 4.81 0.30
CA CYS A 44 13.50 3.90 0.25
C CYS A 44 12.33 4.44 1.08
N GLU A 45 11.22 4.72 0.40
CA GLU A 45 9.97 5.20 1.03
C GLU A 45 9.17 4.08 1.71
N GLY A 46 9.48 2.82 1.39
CA GLY A 46 8.79 1.65 1.94
C GLY A 46 9.14 1.41 3.41
N ILE A 47 8.26 0.67 4.10
CA ILE A 47 8.45 0.33 5.52
C ILE A 47 8.61 -1.18 5.67
N SER A 48 9.52 -1.59 6.55
CA SER A 48 9.79 -3.00 6.83
C SER A 48 8.58 -3.71 7.45
N LEU A 49 8.33 -4.93 6.98
CA LEU A 49 7.27 -5.81 7.48
C LEU A 49 7.73 -6.67 8.66
N VAL A 50 8.99 -6.60 9.10
CA VAL A 50 9.49 -7.45 10.20
C VAL A 50 8.59 -7.44 11.45
N PRO A 51 8.00 -6.30 11.88
CA PRO A 51 7.02 -6.30 12.98
C PRO A 51 5.82 -7.22 12.71
N LEU A 52 5.27 -7.19 11.49
CA LEU A 52 4.16 -8.04 11.06
C LEU A 52 4.58 -9.50 10.86
N LEU A 53 5.81 -9.76 10.42
CA LEU A 53 6.35 -11.12 10.29
C LEU A 53 6.49 -11.80 11.66
N LYS A 54 6.88 -11.04 12.70
CA LYS A 54 6.99 -11.53 14.09
C LYS A 54 5.63 -11.65 14.76
N ASN A 55 4.74 -10.68 14.53
CA ASN A 55 3.39 -10.65 15.07
C ASN A 55 2.38 -10.19 14.00
N PRO A 56 1.63 -11.12 13.37
CA PRO A 56 0.63 -10.78 12.35
C PRO A 56 -0.47 -9.82 12.82
N ASN A 57 -0.65 -9.68 14.14
CA ASN A 57 -1.64 -8.78 14.75
C ASN A 57 -1.01 -7.48 15.28
N ALA A 58 0.25 -7.18 14.95
CA ALA A 58 0.86 -5.93 15.36
C ALA A 58 0.07 -4.73 14.82
N GLU A 59 0.15 -3.62 15.54
CA GLU A 59 -0.41 -2.34 15.07
C GLU A 59 0.29 -1.94 13.77
N TRP A 60 -0.52 -1.52 12.80
CA TRP A 60 -0.06 -1.17 11.47
C TRP A 60 -0.86 0.03 10.99
N SER A 61 -0.17 1.16 10.84
CA SER A 61 -0.78 2.43 10.44
C SER A 61 -0.67 2.70 8.93
N GLN A 62 0.14 1.92 8.22
CA GLN A 62 0.50 2.21 6.83
C GLN A 62 -0.47 1.50 5.88
N PRO A 63 -1.25 2.23 5.07
CA PRO A 63 -2.02 1.60 4.01
C PRO A 63 -1.10 1.15 2.88
N ALA A 64 -1.60 0.24 2.05
CA ALA A 64 -0.95 -0.08 0.78
C ALA A 64 -1.21 1.05 -0.24
N LEU A 65 -0.16 1.51 -0.91
CA LEU A 65 -0.23 2.52 -1.97
C LEU A 65 0.01 1.87 -3.33
N MET A 66 -0.87 2.15 -4.29
CA MET A 66 -0.74 1.70 -5.68
C MET A 66 -0.80 2.90 -6.60
N THR A 67 0.13 2.98 -7.55
CA THR A 67 0.16 4.04 -8.56
C THR A 67 0.10 3.41 -9.95
N TRP A 68 -0.80 3.94 -10.80
CA TRP A 68 -0.88 3.55 -12.21
C TRP A 68 -0.75 4.78 -13.08
N LEU A 69 0.42 4.95 -13.70
CA LEU A 69 0.76 6.16 -14.45
C LEU A 69 0.68 7.42 -13.58
N GLN A 70 1.05 8.57 -14.15
CA GLN A 70 1.02 9.85 -13.42
C GLN A 70 -0.42 10.24 -13.05
N GLY A 71 -0.61 10.57 -11.77
CA GLY A 71 -1.85 11.15 -11.24
C GLY A 71 -2.96 10.16 -10.91
N ASN A 72 -2.78 8.85 -11.14
CA ASN A 72 -3.74 7.85 -10.67
C ASN A 72 -3.16 7.03 -9.53
N HIS A 73 -3.85 7.07 -8.40
CA HIS A 73 -3.44 6.39 -7.17
C HIS A 73 -4.60 5.67 -6.54
N ALA A 74 -4.28 4.60 -5.82
CA ALA A 74 -5.21 3.94 -4.93
C ALA A 74 -4.53 3.69 -3.58
N VAL A 75 -5.26 3.97 -2.51
CA VAL A 75 -4.86 3.74 -1.13
C VAL A 75 -5.75 2.65 -0.56
N ARG A 76 -5.17 1.56 -0.08
CA ARG A 76 -5.89 0.47 0.56
C ARG A 76 -5.52 0.39 2.04
N SER A 77 -6.46 0.78 2.88
CA SER A 77 -6.42 0.52 4.33
C SER A 77 -7.11 -0.82 4.65
N LYS A 78 -7.13 -1.19 5.93
CA LYS A 78 -7.79 -2.42 6.40
C LYS A 78 -9.25 -2.51 5.97
N ASN A 79 -9.98 -1.39 6.06
CA ASN A 79 -11.43 -1.35 5.86
C ASN A 79 -11.84 -0.61 4.59
N TRP A 80 -10.99 0.28 4.07
CA TRP A 80 -11.37 1.21 3.01
C TRP A 80 -10.41 1.14 1.85
N ARG A 81 -10.95 1.29 0.65
CA ARG A 81 -10.19 1.58 -0.56
C ARG A 81 -10.59 2.94 -1.09
N PHE A 82 -9.60 3.80 -1.27
CA PHE A 82 -9.75 5.09 -1.92
C PHE A 82 -9.00 5.08 -3.25
N ILE A 83 -9.58 5.68 -4.28
CA ILE A 83 -8.96 5.82 -5.60
C ILE A 83 -9.09 7.28 -6.02
N GLN A 84 -7.99 7.86 -6.47
CA GLN A 84 -7.95 9.16 -7.13
C GLN A 84 -7.49 8.97 -8.57
N TYR A 85 -8.23 9.54 -9.51
CA TYR A 85 -7.85 9.59 -10.91
C TYR A 85 -7.17 10.91 -11.26
N ARG A 86 -6.43 10.88 -12.37
CA ARG A 86 -5.71 12.05 -12.88
C ARG A 86 -6.62 13.24 -13.20
N ASP A 87 -7.87 12.99 -13.57
CA ASP A 87 -8.86 14.03 -13.87
C ASP A 87 -9.48 14.65 -12.61
N GLY A 88 -9.09 14.18 -11.42
CA GLY A 88 -9.58 14.64 -10.13
C GLY A 88 -10.85 13.93 -9.65
N THR A 89 -11.38 12.97 -10.41
CA THR A 89 -12.46 12.11 -9.92
C THR A 89 -11.95 11.15 -8.86
N GLU A 90 -12.85 10.76 -7.96
CA GLU A 90 -12.52 9.95 -6.79
C GLU A 90 -13.55 8.85 -6.56
N GLU A 91 -13.06 7.74 -6.01
CA GLU A 91 -13.88 6.62 -5.57
C GLU A 91 -13.51 6.22 -4.14
N LEU A 92 -14.51 5.84 -3.37
CA LEU A 92 -14.34 5.30 -2.02
C LEU A 92 -15.21 4.07 -1.83
N TYR A 93 -14.63 3.01 -1.30
CA TYR A 93 -15.32 1.74 -1.04
C TYR A 93 -15.10 1.27 0.40
N ASP A 94 -16.18 0.85 1.07
CA ASP A 94 -16.11 0.15 2.36
C ASP A 94 -15.97 -1.35 2.12
N CYS A 95 -14.76 -1.85 2.23
CA CYS A 95 -14.43 -3.23 1.85
C CYS A 95 -14.88 -4.28 2.86
N ARG A 96 -15.44 -3.86 4.01
CA ARG A 96 -16.08 -4.76 4.97
C ARG A 96 -17.48 -5.18 4.52
N GLN A 97 -18.18 -4.25 3.85
CA GLN A 97 -19.57 -4.41 3.44
C GLN A 97 -19.68 -4.66 1.94
N ASP A 98 -18.75 -4.11 1.18
CA ASP A 98 -18.69 -4.20 -0.28
C ASP A 98 -17.34 -4.80 -0.72
N PRO A 99 -17.16 -6.12 -0.58
CA PRO A 99 -15.92 -6.80 -0.98
C PRO A 99 -15.70 -6.78 -2.50
N HIS A 100 -16.73 -6.47 -3.28
CA HIS A 100 -16.69 -6.39 -4.75
C HIS A 100 -16.48 -4.96 -5.27
N GLU A 101 -16.48 -3.97 -4.39
CA GLU A 101 -16.22 -2.56 -4.71
C GLU A 101 -17.18 -2.03 -5.79
N GLU A 102 -18.47 -2.34 -5.65
CA GLU A 102 -19.52 -1.97 -6.61
C GLU A 102 -20.15 -0.61 -6.30
N THR A 103 -20.11 -0.18 -5.04
CA THR A 103 -20.79 1.05 -4.58
C THR A 103 -19.78 2.14 -4.23
N ASN A 104 -19.65 3.14 -5.10
CA ASN A 104 -18.82 4.31 -4.83
C ASN A 104 -19.48 5.24 -3.79
N LEU A 105 -18.81 5.45 -2.66
CA LEU A 105 -19.24 6.24 -1.51
C LEU A 105 -18.57 7.63 -1.43
N ALA A 106 -17.78 8.04 -2.43
CA ALA A 106 -16.99 9.28 -2.36
C ALA A 106 -17.84 10.56 -2.28
N SER A 107 -19.06 10.54 -2.83
CA SER A 107 -19.98 11.69 -2.80
C SER A 107 -20.80 11.80 -1.51
N ASP A 108 -20.74 10.79 -0.63
CA ASP A 108 -21.49 10.79 0.62
C ASP A 108 -20.84 11.76 1.64
N PRO A 109 -21.58 12.76 2.14
CA PRO A 109 -21.09 13.68 3.17
C PRO A 109 -20.60 12.97 4.44
N ALA A 110 -21.14 11.80 4.78
CA ALA A 110 -20.73 11.03 5.96
C ALA A 110 -19.28 10.53 5.88
N ASN A 111 -18.74 10.36 4.67
CA ASN A 111 -17.42 9.77 4.45
C ASN A 111 -16.31 10.81 4.21
N GLN A 112 -16.62 12.10 4.30
CA GLN A 112 -15.65 13.18 4.02
C GLN A 112 -14.42 13.14 4.92
N GLN A 113 -14.61 12.73 6.18
CA GLN A 113 -13.48 12.58 7.11
C GLN A 113 -12.54 11.43 6.69
N ILE A 114 -13.11 10.30 6.27
CA ILE A 114 -12.33 9.14 5.78
C ILE A 114 -11.57 9.51 4.50
N LEU A 115 -12.22 10.21 3.56
CA LEU A 115 -11.54 10.72 2.37
C LEU A 115 -10.37 11.63 2.72
N LYS A 116 -10.59 12.57 3.64
CA LYS A 116 -9.54 13.48 4.10
C LYS A 116 -8.38 12.72 4.75
N GLU A 117 -8.64 11.62 5.46
CA GLU A 117 -7.62 10.76 6.05
C GLU A 117 -6.85 9.95 5.00
N LEU A 118 -7.54 9.35 4.04
CA LEU A 118 -6.89 8.52 3.03
C LEU A 118 -6.10 9.33 2.00
N ARG A 119 -6.55 10.56 1.68
CA ARG A 119 -5.81 11.47 0.80
C ARG A 119 -4.43 11.85 1.32
N GLN A 120 -4.18 11.75 2.63
CA GLN A 120 -2.89 12.05 3.26
C GLN A 120 -1.77 11.13 2.77
N TYR A 121 -2.13 9.93 2.33
CA TYR A 121 -1.19 8.91 1.85
C TYR A 121 -0.91 9.04 0.35
N LEU A 122 -1.54 10.00 -0.34
CA LEU A 122 -1.19 10.28 -1.72
C LEU A 122 0.16 10.99 -1.80
N PRO A 123 0.95 10.76 -2.86
CA PRO A 123 2.17 11.51 -3.09
C PRO A 123 1.87 13.01 -3.20
N GLU A 124 2.59 13.83 -2.44
CA GLU A 124 2.51 15.29 -2.54
C GLU A 124 2.90 15.79 -3.94
N LYS A 125 3.83 15.08 -4.58
CA LYS A 125 4.33 15.39 -5.92
C LYS A 125 4.23 14.19 -6.84
N ASN A 126 3.43 14.34 -7.90
CA ASN A 126 3.35 13.40 -8.99
C ASN A 126 4.47 13.65 -10.02
N MET A 127 5.47 12.77 -10.04
CA MET A 127 6.56 12.86 -11.03
C MET A 127 6.05 12.62 -12.46
N ALA A 128 6.70 13.26 -13.43
CA ALA A 128 6.39 13.05 -14.83
C ALA A 128 6.59 11.58 -15.20
N GLN A 129 5.72 11.06 -16.08
CA GLN A 129 5.88 9.70 -16.56
C GLN A 129 7.21 9.57 -17.29
N VAL A 130 7.94 8.49 -16.98
CA VAL A 130 9.16 8.15 -17.71
C VAL A 130 8.74 7.67 -19.11
N THR A 131 9.15 8.41 -20.14
CA THR A 131 8.70 8.19 -21.53
C THR A 131 9.42 7.02 -22.23
N ASP A 132 10.52 6.52 -21.65
CA ASP A 132 11.28 5.40 -22.20
C ASP A 132 11.72 4.45 -21.08
N MET A 133 10.99 3.35 -20.89
CA MET A 133 11.40 2.26 -20.00
C MET A 133 12.39 1.30 -20.67
N LYS A 134 13.17 1.75 -21.67
CA LYS A 134 14.28 0.94 -22.16
C LYS A 134 15.30 0.76 -21.05
N LYS A 135 15.62 -0.50 -20.79
CA LYS A 135 16.78 -0.89 -19.98
C LYS A 135 17.99 -0.07 -20.47
N PRO A 136 18.76 0.60 -19.59
CA PRO A 136 20.02 1.21 -19.99
C PRO A 136 20.84 0.18 -20.76
N LYS A 137 21.45 0.57 -21.88
CA LYS A 137 22.39 -0.31 -22.56
C LYS A 137 23.57 -0.54 -21.60
N GLU A 138 23.81 -1.80 -21.27
CA GLU A 138 25.00 -2.28 -20.56
C GLU A 138 26.28 -1.93 -21.35
#